data_AF-A0A7S0FSJ7-F1
#
_entry.id   AF-A0A7S0FSJ7-F1
#
_cell.length_a   1.000
_cell.length_b   1.000
_cell.length_c   1.000
_cell.angle_alpha   90.00
_cell.angle_beta   90.00
_cell.angle_gamma   90.00
#
_symmetry.space_group_name_H-M   'P 1'
#
loop_
_entity.id
_entity.type
_entity.pdbx_description
1 polymer ?
#
loop_
_entity_poly.entity_id
_entity_poly.type
_entity_poly.pdbx_seq_one_letter_code
_entity_poly.pdbx_strand_id
1 'polypeptide(L)'
;AFQPRVIKQNRGSSGEGIWIIKLKKGDYCKKFGGRICKDSEMLELMEANDNHKEEHTVGQFIEFCVKGRTAKSGKWDSKGQGKYLEGGKAAGGQLVDQRFCPRITEGELRYNMVGDQLVGI
;
A
#
# COMPACT_ATOMS: atom_id res chain seq x y z
N ALA A 1 -12.78 -5.15 -3.79
CA ALA A 1 -12.31 -4.28 -2.70
C ALA A 1 -13.09 -4.59 -1.43
N PHE A 2 -12.43 -5.17 -0.41
CA PHE A 2 -13.11 -5.60 0.82
C PHE A 2 -12.96 -4.60 1.98
N GLN A 3 -11.80 -3.95 2.10
CA GLN A 3 -11.48 -3.04 3.20
C GLN A 3 -10.22 -2.22 2.86
N PRO A 4 -9.88 -1.17 3.64
CA PRO A 4 -8.62 -0.44 3.51
C PRO A 4 -7.38 -1.34 3.57
N ARG A 5 -6.34 -0.94 2.87
CA ARG A 5 -5.12 -1.73 2.69
C ARG A 5 -3.88 -0.95 3.09
N VAL A 6 -2.82 -1.67 3.44
CA VAL A 6 -1.46 -1.13 3.49
C VAL A 6 -0.64 -1.82 2.42
N ILE A 7 -0.04 -1.02 1.55
CA ILE A 7 0.95 -1.50 0.60
C ILE A 7 2.32 -1.01 1.01
N LYS A 8 3.32 -1.89 0.94
CA LYS A 8 4.70 -1.59 1.31
C LYS A 8 5.67 -2.13 0.26
N GLN A 9 6.58 -1.26 -0.20
CA GLN A 9 7.75 -1.71 -0.96
C GLN A 9 8.74 -2.48 -0.08
N ASN A 10 9.52 -3.39 -0.67
CA ASN A 10 10.48 -4.22 0.05
C ASN A 10 11.55 -3.39 0.79
N ARG A 11 12.13 -2.41 0.09
CA ARG A 11 13.20 -1.54 0.59
C ARG A 11 12.75 -0.10 0.47
N GLY A 12 12.66 0.60 1.60
CA GLY A 12 12.30 2.01 1.66
C GLY A 12 12.79 2.59 2.98
N SER A 13 13.31 3.81 2.95
CA SER A 13 13.76 4.51 4.16
C SER A 13 12.60 5.30 4.76
N SER A 14 12.55 5.37 6.08
CA SER A 14 11.73 6.35 6.81
C SER A 14 10.26 6.41 6.38
N GLY A 15 9.65 5.29 5.99
CA GLY A 15 8.24 5.23 5.59
C GLY A 15 7.93 5.45 4.12
N GLU A 16 8.95 5.69 3.26
CA GLU A 16 8.75 5.83 1.82
C GLU A 16 8.23 4.53 1.21
N GLY A 17 7.24 4.64 0.32
CA GLY A 17 6.57 3.51 -0.32
C GLY A 17 5.77 2.65 0.64
N ILE A 18 5.39 3.19 1.81
CA ILE A 18 4.40 2.61 2.72
C ILE A 18 3.13 3.44 2.62
N TRP A 19 2.09 2.85 2.02
CA TRP A 19 0.85 3.51 1.67
C TRP A 19 -0.31 2.95 2.47
N ILE A 20 -1.05 3.80 3.19
CA ILE A 20 -2.41 3.48 3.64
C ILE A 20 -3.36 3.86 2.51
N ILE A 21 -4.17 2.89 2.08
CA ILE A 21 -5.00 2.98 0.88
C ILE A 21 -6.46 2.77 1.26
N LYS A 22 -7.30 3.72 0.87
CA LYS A 22 -8.77 3.63 1.00
C LYS A 22 -9.41 3.87 -0.35
N LEU A 23 -10.51 3.17 -0.64
CA LEU A 23 -11.41 3.59 -1.70
C LEU A 23 -12.08 4.90 -1.30
N LYS A 24 -11.94 5.95 -2.12
CA LYS A 24 -12.52 7.27 -1.84
C LYS A 24 -14.05 7.21 -1.73
N LYS A 25 -14.70 6.36 -2.53
CA LYS A 25 -16.17 6.17 -2.46
C LYS A 25 -16.63 5.29 -1.30
N GLY A 26 -15.73 4.59 -0.61
CA GLY A 26 -16.08 3.65 0.45
C GLY A 26 -16.89 2.43 -0.02
N ASP A 27 -17.02 2.19 -1.33
CA ASP A 27 -17.78 1.08 -1.89
C ASP A 27 -17.01 -0.22 -1.71
N TYR A 28 -17.10 -0.82 -0.52
CA TYR A 28 -16.47 -2.09 -0.16
C TYR A 28 -17.47 -3.25 -0.24
N CYS A 29 -17.02 -4.41 -0.73
CA CYS A 29 -17.83 -5.63 -0.71
C CYS A 29 -17.89 -6.26 0.69
N LYS A 30 -18.90 -7.08 0.97
CA LYS A 30 -19.11 -7.71 2.29
C LYS A 30 -18.18 -8.90 2.60
N LYS A 31 -17.54 -9.49 1.58
CA LYS A 31 -16.66 -10.65 1.72
C LYS A 31 -15.39 -10.44 0.91
N PHE A 32 -14.25 -10.90 1.42
CA PHE A 32 -13.01 -10.92 0.64
C PHE A 32 -13.20 -11.69 -0.67
N GLY A 33 -12.67 -11.16 -1.77
CA GLY A 33 -12.86 -11.73 -3.11
C GLY A 33 -14.22 -11.43 -3.77
N GLY A 34 -15.20 -10.87 -3.05
CA GLY A 34 -16.54 -10.61 -3.59
C GLY A 34 -16.63 -9.50 -4.66
N ARG A 35 -15.55 -8.73 -4.85
CA ARG A 35 -15.41 -7.72 -5.90
C ARG A 35 -13.94 -7.43 -6.16
N ILE A 36 -13.61 -7.11 -7.41
CA ILE A 36 -12.32 -6.55 -7.84
C ILE A 36 -12.52 -5.06 -8.16
N CYS A 37 -11.54 -4.22 -7.81
CA CYS A 37 -11.61 -2.79 -8.14
C CYS A 37 -11.44 -2.60 -9.65
N LYS A 38 -12.10 -1.60 -10.24
CA LYS A 38 -11.77 -1.12 -11.59
C LYS A 38 -10.62 -0.13 -11.52
N ASP A 39 -9.80 -0.09 -12.56
CA ASP A 39 -8.67 0.84 -12.67
C ASP A 39 -9.08 2.31 -12.51
N SER A 40 -10.31 2.66 -12.91
CA SER A 40 -10.85 4.02 -12.83
C SER A 40 -11.32 4.43 -11.43
N GLU A 41 -11.33 3.53 -10.45
CA GLU A 41 -11.80 3.87 -9.10
C GLU A 41 -10.77 4.71 -8.36
N MET A 42 -11.24 5.76 -7.68
CA MET A 42 -10.39 6.69 -6.94
C MET A 42 -9.97 6.13 -5.58
N LEU A 43 -8.70 6.30 -5.26
CA LEU A 43 -8.08 6.00 -3.98
C LEU A 43 -7.79 7.30 -3.23
N GLU A 44 -7.99 7.26 -1.92
CA GLU A 44 -7.33 8.16 -0.96
C GLU A 44 -6.09 7.42 -0.45
N LEU A 45 -4.91 7.98 -0.73
CA LEU A 45 -3.62 7.43 -0.40
C LEU A 45 -2.95 8.30 0.66
N MET A 46 -2.31 7.70 1.65
CA MET A 46 -1.48 8.40 2.63
C MET A 46 -0.13 7.71 2.73
N GLU A 47 0.95 8.44 2.47
CA GLU A 47 2.31 7.89 2.60
C GLU A 47 2.83 8.04 4.03
N ALA A 48 3.45 7.00 4.58
CA ALA A 48 3.90 7.03 5.97
C ALA A 48 5.15 7.89 6.22
N ASN A 49 5.85 8.34 5.17
CA ASN A 49 7.09 9.13 5.32
C ASN A 49 6.87 10.53 5.87
N ASP A 50 5.82 11.22 5.45
CA ASP A 50 5.45 12.56 5.91
C ASP A 50 3.94 12.74 6.09
N ASN A 51 3.16 11.65 6.01
CA ASN A 51 1.71 11.62 6.17
C ASN A 51 0.94 12.51 5.18
N HIS A 52 1.57 12.93 4.07
CA HIS A 52 0.81 13.60 3.02
C HIS A 52 -0.26 12.66 2.47
N LYS A 53 -1.32 13.27 1.96
CA LYS A 53 -2.40 12.56 1.28
C LYS A 53 -2.45 12.98 -0.17
N GLU A 54 -2.64 12.01 -1.03
CA GLU A 54 -2.88 12.25 -2.45
C GLU A 54 -3.96 11.31 -2.97
N GLU A 55 -4.53 11.69 -4.10
CA GLU A 55 -5.63 10.96 -4.72
C GLU A 55 -5.24 10.52 -6.11
N HIS A 56 -5.26 9.20 -6.30
CA HIS A 56 -4.95 8.57 -7.58
C HIS A 56 -5.97 7.48 -7.86
N THR A 57 -6.19 7.19 -9.13
CA THR A 57 -6.97 6.02 -9.51
C THR A 57 -6.21 4.73 -9.19
N VAL A 58 -6.92 3.61 -9.08
CA VAL A 58 -6.32 2.27 -8.92
C VAL A 58 -5.28 2.00 -10.02
N GLY A 59 -5.60 2.33 -11.26
CA GLY A 59 -4.70 2.13 -12.40
C GLY A 59 -3.43 2.99 -12.29
N GLN A 60 -3.55 4.26 -11.90
CA GLN A 60 -2.40 5.14 -11.67
C GLN A 60 -1.49 4.62 -10.57
N PHE A 61 -2.05 4.19 -9.44
CA PHE A 61 -1.27 3.65 -8.32
C PHE A 61 -0.56 2.35 -8.68
N ILE A 62 -1.22 1.43 -9.41
CA ILE A 62 -0.60 0.20 -9.92
C ILE A 62 0.56 0.54 -10.88
N GLU A 63 0.33 1.44 -11.84
CA GLU A 63 1.38 1.86 -12.78
C GLU A 63 2.56 2.51 -12.04
N PHE A 64 2.31 3.34 -11.03
CA PHE A 64 3.38 3.91 -10.19
C PHE A 64 4.18 2.82 -9.47
N CYS A 65 3.49 1.85 -8.85
CA CYS A 65 4.15 0.74 -8.17
C CYS A 65 5.00 -0.12 -9.12
N VAL A 66 4.56 -0.33 -10.36
CA VAL A 66 5.22 -1.24 -11.31
C VAL A 66 6.28 -0.52 -12.15
N LYS A 67 5.96 0.68 -12.67
CA LYS A 67 6.76 1.43 -13.64
C LYS A 67 7.24 2.80 -13.15
N GLY A 68 6.80 3.23 -11.97
CA GLY A 68 7.15 4.53 -11.41
C GLY A 68 6.43 5.66 -12.09
N ARG A 69 7.07 6.83 -12.07
CA ARG A 69 6.55 8.04 -12.69
C ARG A 69 6.55 7.90 -14.22
N THR A 70 5.35 7.77 -14.78
CA THR A 70 5.07 7.75 -16.21
C THR A 70 3.88 8.67 -16.51
N ALA A 71 3.60 8.94 -17.78
CA ALA A 71 2.38 9.64 -18.17
C ALA A 71 1.10 8.92 -17.67
N LYS A 72 1.14 7.58 -17.56
CA LYS A 72 0.00 6.76 -17.11
C LYS A 72 -0.16 6.71 -15.60
N SER A 73 0.92 6.90 -14.83
CA SER A 73 0.84 6.96 -13.37
C SER A 73 0.28 8.29 -12.88
N GLY A 74 0.21 9.32 -13.72
CA GLY A 74 -0.14 10.68 -13.29
C GLY A 74 1.01 11.37 -12.54
N LYS A 75 0.70 12.48 -11.87
CA LYS A 75 1.66 13.33 -11.14
C LYS A 75 1.65 12.95 -9.66
N TRP A 76 2.82 12.69 -9.09
CA TRP A 76 2.98 12.23 -7.71
C TRP A 76 3.68 13.28 -6.85
N ASP A 77 3.11 13.54 -5.67
CA ASP A 77 3.70 14.42 -4.66
C ASP A 77 4.66 13.66 -3.73
N SER A 78 4.54 12.33 -3.65
CA SER A 78 5.50 11.45 -2.97
C SER A 78 6.94 11.81 -3.29
N LYS A 79 7.85 11.61 -2.33
CA LYS A 79 9.31 11.72 -2.59
C LYS A 79 9.85 10.52 -3.35
N GLY A 80 9.17 9.37 -3.24
CA GLY A 80 9.56 8.13 -3.88
C GLY A 80 9.37 8.15 -5.40
N GLN A 81 10.06 7.23 -6.08
CA GLN A 81 10.01 7.09 -7.54
C GLN A 81 9.05 5.99 -8.02
N GLY A 82 8.46 5.22 -7.11
CA GLY A 82 7.68 4.03 -7.44
C GLY A 82 8.59 2.86 -7.85
N LYS A 83 8.18 2.07 -8.85
CA LYS A 83 8.98 0.96 -9.42
C LYS A 83 9.41 -0.11 -8.42
N TYR A 84 8.53 -0.46 -7.50
CA TYR A 84 8.81 -1.38 -6.40
C TYR A 84 9.17 -2.82 -6.83
N LEU A 85 8.97 -3.15 -8.11
CA LEU A 85 9.26 -4.46 -8.71
C LEU A 85 10.43 -4.43 -9.71
N GLU A 86 11.11 -3.29 -9.88
CA GLU A 86 12.21 -3.15 -10.85
C GLU A 86 13.36 -4.11 -10.56
N GLY A 87 13.95 -4.67 -11.62
CA GLY A 87 15.01 -5.68 -11.53
C GLY A 87 14.56 -7.06 -11.04
N GLY A 88 13.28 -7.24 -10.71
CA GLY A 88 12.70 -8.51 -10.28
C GLY A 88 13.24 -9.02 -8.93
N LYS A 89 12.96 -10.29 -8.62
CA LYS A 89 13.27 -10.89 -7.32
C LYS A 89 14.76 -10.83 -6.96
N ALA A 90 15.65 -11.02 -7.94
CA ALA A 90 17.10 -10.99 -7.72
C ALA A 90 17.60 -9.60 -7.25
N ALA A 91 16.98 -8.52 -7.72
CA ALA A 91 17.24 -7.16 -7.27
C ALA A 91 16.46 -6.78 -5.99
N GLY A 92 15.67 -7.70 -5.43
CA GLY A 92 14.81 -7.44 -4.28
C GLY A 92 13.48 -6.77 -4.62
N GLY A 93 13.06 -6.74 -5.89
CA GLY A 93 11.76 -6.22 -6.32
C GLY A 93 10.61 -7.05 -5.71
N GLN A 94 9.97 -6.51 -4.68
CA GLN A 94 8.84 -7.13 -3.97
C GLN A 94 7.90 -6.05 -3.44
N LEU A 95 6.64 -6.42 -3.30
CA LEU A 95 5.58 -5.58 -2.77
C LEU A 95 4.72 -6.40 -1.83
N VAL A 96 4.45 -5.87 -0.65
CA VAL A 96 3.51 -6.44 0.31
C VAL A 96 2.19 -5.70 0.19
N ASP A 97 1.10 -6.44 0.02
CA ASP A 97 -0.27 -5.93 0.12
C ASP A 97 -1.00 -6.64 1.26
N GLN A 98 -1.35 -5.90 2.32
CA GLN A 98 -2.03 -6.44 3.49
C GLN A 98 -3.24 -5.59 3.89
N ARG A 99 -4.08 -6.15 4.75
CA ARG A 99 -5.17 -5.40 5.38
C ARG A 99 -4.59 -4.26 6.21
N PHE A 100 -5.19 -3.07 6.15
CA PHE A 100 -4.92 -2.05 7.15
C PHE A 100 -5.65 -2.38 8.45
N CYS A 101 -4.89 -2.55 9.52
CA CYS A 101 -5.40 -2.65 10.88
C CYS A 101 -5.22 -1.29 11.55
N PRO A 102 -6.29 -0.55 11.88
CA PRO A 102 -6.18 0.73 12.55
C PRO A 102 -5.54 0.54 13.93
N ARG A 103 -4.80 1.55 14.39
CA ARG A 103 -4.29 1.58 15.76
C ARG A 103 -5.47 1.54 16.74
N ILE A 104 -5.30 0.75 17.80
CA ILE A 104 -6.20 0.75 18.95
C ILE A 104 -5.75 1.84 19.94
N THR A 105 -6.70 2.38 20.69
CA THR A 105 -6.47 3.46 21.66
C THR A 105 -5.70 3.00 22.90
N GLU A 106 -5.71 1.70 23.16
CA GLU A 106 -5.20 1.04 24.36
C GLU A 106 -3.67 0.84 24.34
N GLY A 107 -3.01 1.13 23.21
CA GLY A 107 -1.56 0.99 23.03
C GLY A 107 -1.16 0.04 21.90
N GLU A 108 0.14 -0.09 21.64
CA GLU A 108 0.71 -1.04 20.69
C GLU A 108 1.36 -2.18 21.46
N LEU A 109 0.92 -3.41 21.19
CA LEU A 109 1.64 -4.63 21.59
C LEU A 109 2.35 -5.17 20.37
N ARG A 110 3.67 -5.37 20.47
CA ARG A 110 4.48 -5.96 19.41
C ARG A 110 4.66 -7.44 19.72
N TYR A 111 4.45 -8.28 18.72
CA TYR A 111 4.64 -9.72 18.82
C TYR A 111 5.42 -10.16 17.58
N ASN A 112 6.59 -10.76 17.79
CA ASN A 112 7.40 -11.34 16.73
C ASN A 112 6.96 -12.79 16.54
N MET A 113 6.42 -13.12 15.37
CA MET A 113 5.94 -14.47 15.05
C MET A 113 6.83 -15.12 13.97
N VAL A 114 7.12 -16.41 14.10
CA VAL A 114 7.70 -17.25 13.04
C VAL A 114 6.74 -18.41 12.79
N GLY A 115 5.99 -18.34 11.69
CA GLY A 115 4.90 -19.28 11.45
C GLY A 115 3.80 -19.12 12.51
N ASP A 116 3.50 -20.21 13.21
CA ASP A 116 2.55 -20.25 14.34
C ASP A 116 3.20 -20.03 15.71
N GLN A 117 4.52 -19.80 15.78
CA GLN A 117 5.27 -19.65 17.02
C GLN A 117 5.52 -18.18 17.36
N LEU A 118 5.28 -17.81 18.63
CA LEU A 118 5.69 -16.52 19.20
C LEU A 118 7.15 -16.59 19.63
N VAL A 119 7.99 -15.72 19.07
CA VAL A 119 9.44 -15.67 19.34
C VAL A 119 9.87 -14.42 20.11
N GLY A 120 8.97 -13.46 20.35
CA GLY A 120 9.25 -12.29 21.18
C GLY A 120 8.06 -11.33 21.32
N ILE A 121 8.07 -10.55 22.41
CA ILE A 121 7.12 -9.47 22.70
C ILE A 121 7.92 -8.16 22.79
#